data_AF-A0A3L6S572-F1
#
_entry.id   AF-A0A3L6S572-F1
#
_cell.length_a   1.000
_cell.length_b   1.000
_cell.length_c   1.000
_cell.angle_alpha   90.00
_cell.angle_beta   90.00
_cell.angle_gamma   90.00
#
_symmetry.space_group_name_H-M   'P 1'
#
loop_
_entity.id
_entity.type
_entity.pdbx_description
1 polymer ?
#
loop_
_entity_poly.entity_id
_entity_poly.type
_entity_poly.pdbx_seq_one_letter_code
_entity_poly.pdbx_strand_id
1 'polypeptide(L)' 'MRPNYPLKCRVTVRKEIMEYYLAAKDKLYAYFKTIDSRFSATMDMWTSIQNKGFMCLTLH' A
#
# COMPACT_ATOMS: atom_id res chain seq x y z
N MET A 1 27.76 15.86 -19.92
CA MET A 1 27.06 16.04 -18.63
C MET A 1 26.55 14.68 -18.18
N ARG A 2 27.06 14.09 -17.09
CA ARG A 2 26.50 12.86 -16.52
C ARG A 2 25.39 13.26 -15.56
N PRO A 3 24.13 12.86 -15.77
CA PRO A 3 23.09 13.08 -14.78
C PRO A 3 23.49 12.34 -13.50
N ASN A 4 23.75 13.08 -12.43
CA ASN A 4 23.97 12.49 -11.13
C ASN A 4 22.58 12.22 -10.53
N TYR A 5 22.15 10.96 -10.56
CA TYR A 5 20.97 10.51 -9.82
C TYR A 5 21.47 9.89 -8.51
N PRO A 6 21.58 10.66 -7.41
CA PRO A 6 22.00 10.10 -6.15
C PRO A 6 21.00 9.02 -5.74
N LEU A 7 21.48 7.78 -5.63
CA LEU A 7 20.67 6.67 -5.14
C LEU A 7 20.26 6.96 -3.70
N LYS A 8 18.96 7.09 -3.46
CA LYS A 8 18.43 7.27 -2.12
C LYS A 8 18.72 6.02 -1.29
N CYS A 9 19.11 6.21 -0.03
CA CYS A 9 19.35 5.08 0.85
C CYS A 9 18.02 4.38 1.22
N ARG A 10 18.11 3.11 1.63
CA ARG A 10 16.95 2.28 2.00
C ARG A 10 16.04 2.94 3.04
N VAL A 11 16.60 3.69 3.99
CA VAL A 11 15.84 4.37 5.05
C VAL A 11 15.01 5.51 4.46
N THR A 12 15.61 6.34 3.61
CA THR A 12 14.92 7.45 2.93
C THR A 12 13.79 6.91 2.05
N VAL A 13 14.05 5.90 1.23
CA VAL A 13 13.02 5.32 0.34
C VAL A 13 11.87 4.71 1.15
N ARG A 14 12.17 3.98 2.24
CA ARG A 14 11.12 3.45 3.12
C ARG A 14 10.27 4.56 3.72
N LYS A 15 10.89 5.63 4.23
CA LYS A 15 10.17 6.76 4.81
C LYS A 15 9.25 7.41 3.79
N GLU A 16 9.76 7.70 2.60
CA GLU A 16 8.99 8.31 1.51
C GLU A 16 7.80 7.43 1.09
N ILE A 17 8.00 6.12 0.88
CA ILE A 17 6.92 5.19 0.53
C ILE A 17 5.81 5.21 1.60
N MET A 18 6.18 5.20 2.88
CA MET A 18 5.20 5.22 3.98
C MET A 18 4.44 6.56 4.04
N GLU A 19 5.12 7.69 3.82
CA GLU A 19 4.48 9.01 3.77
C GLU A 19 3.46 9.09 2.61
N TYR A 20 3.83 8.62 1.42
CA TYR A 20 2.91 8.56 0.28
C TYR A 20 1.72 7.65 0.55
N TYR A 21 1.95 6.46 1.12
CA TYR A 21 0.89 5.53 1.48
C TYR A 21 -0.10 6.16 2.48
N LEU A 22 0.39 6.79 3.55
CA LEU A 22 -0.47 7.39 4.57
C LEU A 22 -1.31 8.53 3.99
N ALA A 23 -0.72 9.40 3.18
CA ALA A 23 -1.46 10.48 2.52
C ALA A 23 -2.55 9.95 1.57
N ALA A 24 -2.23 8.92 0.77
CA ALA A 24 -3.19 8.29 -0.13
C ALA A 24 -4.32 7.58 0.64
N LYS A 25 -3.99 6.91 1.74
CA LYS A 25 -4.95 6.27 2.64
C LYS A 25 -5.92 7.31 3.19
N ASP A 26 -5.44 8.41 3.74
CA ASP A 26 -6.30 9.44 4.35
C ASP A 26 -7.25 10.05 3.30
N LYS A 27 -6.75 10.29 2.08
CA LYS A 27 -7.59 10.74 0.95
C LYS A 27 -8.66 9.71 0.56
N LEU A 28 -8.32 8.43 0.52
CA LEU A 28 -9.26 7.35 0.20
C LEU A 28 -10.34 7.22 1.26
N TYR A 29 -9.99 7.28 2.55
CA TYR A 29 -10.97 7.23 3.64
C TYR A 29 -11.88 8.46 3.67
N ALA A 30 -11.35 9.64 3.36
CA ALA A 30 -12.18 10.83 3.19
C ALA A 30 -13.19 10.64 2.04
N TYR A 31 -12.75 10.07 0.92
CA TYR A 31 -13.65 9.73 -0.19
C TYR A 31 -14.72 8.72 0.24
N PHE A 32 -14.34 7.62 0.90
CA PHE A 32 -15.28 6.59 1.39
C PHE A 32 -16.38 7.12 2.30
N LYS A 33 -16.15 8.21 3.03
CA LYS A 33 -17.19 8.86 3.84
C LYS A 33 -18.27 9.58 3.01
N THR A 34 -17.98 9.89 1.75
CA THR A 34 -18.87 10.65 0.87
C THR A 34 -19.65 9.80 -0.12
N ILE A 35 -19.21 8.56 -0.35
CA ILE A 35 -19.83 7.65 -1.31
C ILE A 35 -20.89 6.80 -0.62
N ASP A 36 -22.09 6.78 -1.19
CA ASP A 36 -23.14 5.83 -0.85
C ASP A 36 -23.09 4.65 -1.82
N SER A 37 -22.22 3.67 -1.52
CA SER A 37 -22.08 2.45 -2.30
C SER A 37 -21.86 1.24 -1.40
N ARG A 38 -22.08 0.06 -1.96
CA ARG A 38 -21.66 -1.20 -1.34
C ARG A 38 -20.28 -1.57 -1.84
N PHE A 39 -19.45 -2.09 -0.95
CA PHE A 39 -18.14 -2.63 -1.30
C PHE A 39 -18.19 -4.15 -1.25
N SER A 40 -17.43 -4.77 -2.13
CA SER A 40 -17.13 -6.20 -2.05
C SER A 40 -15.64 -6.39 -1.79
N ALA A 41 -15.29 -7.45 -1.07
CA ALA A 41 -13.90 -7.75 -0.76
C ALA A 41 -13.55 -9.16 -1.22
N THR A 42 -12.47 -9.29 -1.95
CA THR A 42 -11.87 -10.58 -2.29
C THR A 42 -10.77 -10.89 -1.29
N MET A 43 -10.82 -12.07 -0.69
CA MET A 43 -9.83 -12.54 0.28
C MET A 43 -9.01 -13.67 -0.33
N ASP A 44 -7.72 -13.42 -0.57
CA ASP A 44 -6.79 -14.44 -1.03
C ASP A 44 -5.92 -14.91 0.13
N MET A 45 -5.90 -16.22 0.40
CA MET A 45 -5.12 -16.80 1.48
C MET A 45 -4.19 -17.88 0.95
N TRP A 46 -2.96 -17.89 1.43
CA TRP A 46 -1.99 -18.94 1.10
C TRP A 46 -1.00 -19.14 2.23
N THR A 47 -0.36 -20.31 2.24
CA THR A 47 0.74 -20.63 3.14
C THR A 47 2.04 -20.73 2.37
N SER A 48 3.14 -20.43 3.04
CA SER A 48 4.49 -20.58 2.51
C SER A 48 5.19 -21.77 3.15
N ILE A 49 6.13 -22.36 2.40
CA ILE A 49 7.08 -23.38 2.88
C ILE A 49 7.90 -22.92 4.10
N GLN A 50 7.92 -21.62 4.41
CA GLN A 50 8.56 -21.05 5.61
C GLN A 50 7.65 -21.07 6.86
N ASN A 51 6.58 -21.87 6.86
CA ASN A 51 5.58 -21.93 7.93
C ASN A 51 4.95 -20.55 8.25
N LYS A 52 4.62 -19.79 7.20
CA LYS A 52 3.95 -18.48 7.30
C LYS A 52 2.62 -18.53 6.54
N GLY A 53 1.57 -17.98 7.13
CA GLY A 53 0.30 -17.72 6.46
C GLY A 53 0.22 -16.28 5.97
N PHE A 54 -0.35 -16.08 4.79
CA PHE A 54 -0.60 -14.77 4.20
C PHE A 54 -2.09 -14.64 3.89
N MET A 55 -2.60 -13.43 4.09
CA MET A 55 -3.95 -13.03 3.72
C MET A 55 -3.86 -11.68 3.01
N CYS A 56 -4.38 -11.64 1.78
CA CYS A 56 -4.55 -10.42 1.00
C CYS A 56 -6.04 -10.05 0.97
N LEU A 57 -6.33 -8.76 1.12
CA LEU A 57 -7.68 -8.21 1.01
C LEU A 57 -7.69 -7.19 -0.12
N THR A 58 -8.55 -7.41 -1.12
CA THR A 58 -8.77 -6.47 -2.23
C THR A 58 -10.20 -5.98 -2.19
N LEU A 59 -10.40 -4.66 -2.14
CA LEU A 59 -11.72 -4.02 -2.16
C LEU A 59 -12.12 -3.68 -3.62
N HIS A 60 -13.38 -3.93 -3.95
CA HIS A 60 -14.04 -3.59 -5.23
C HIS A 60 -15.33 -2.81 -4.97
#